data_AF-A0A3C1WT97-F1
#
_entry.id   AF-A0A3C1WT97-F1
#
_cell.length_a   1.000
_cell.length_b   1.000
_cell.length_c   1.000
_cell.angle_alpha   90.00
_cell.angle_beta   90.00
_cell.angle_gamma   90.00
#
_symmetry.space_group_name_H-M   'P 1'
#
loop_
_entity.id
_entity.type
_entity.pdbx_description
1 polymer ?
#
loop_
_entity_poly.entity_id
_entity_poly.type
_entity_poly.pdbx_seq_one_letter_code
_entity_poly.pdbx_strand_id
1 'polypeptide(L)'
;EGFGAYCYKVTREGNTRLIHLKMTGGTLSIRDNVGNDKVTGIHFLNGDKHENVTTIEAGDVAAIEGLDHVNAGDALGECQGIKQPLLEPVMSFQVIPPSDVIPQKLFEDMNVLGEEDPSLSVEWLEETKEVHIRLMGQVQLSVVTEAVKSRFGYVVTFGPGRIMYKETITDSAEGIGHFEPLRHYAEVRLLLEPGEPGSGITALSECPTDILDKNYQQQILSALNGYRHRGVLTGSPLTDVKITVAGGAASTKHTMGGDFRKATIRAVRQGLMKASCELLEPWYRVTLTIKNDAVGKAMNDLMQMGGSTQPPQAIGDNTILVGEVPVSSFMEYSKRLFAYTAGPQDIVIENAGYRPCHNADQVMEKSHYIAEADTRNLPSSVFCFHGVGTNVPWYMVDSMAKSEPVLKGDPRVDWKHTAEVIKQAAEEVEEQYEKQEEKLAGGGAMESHAAKKSSYQGYSGMSPELEEIFIREFGEIKRPSFDDGTTERDYDRAENIRNAKEDYISSHAGLAEKRRNQNKKHRYLIVDGYNVIHASKELMDLFHSNMDAARTRLVDEVENYQGFDGADTIVVFDAYNRKGNS
;
A
#
# COMPACT_ATOMS: atom_id res chain seq x y z
N GLU A 1 26.28 32.64 26.84
CA GLU A 1 25.74 31.33 26.45
C GLU A 1 24.68 31.55 25.40
N GLY A 2 24.62 30.74 24.35
CA GLY A 2 23.61 30.89 23.33
C GLY A 2 22.21 30.56 23.87
N PHE A 3 21.19 31.06 23.17
CA PHE A 3 19.80 30.78 23.49
C PHE A 3 19.53 29.27 23.31
N GLY A 4 18.99 28.64 24.34
CA GLY A 4 18.57 27.24 24.34
C GLY A 4 17.29 27.09 25.12
N ALA A 5 16.27 26.48 24.51
CA ALA A 5 15.00 26.19 25.16
C ALA A 5 14.45 24.84 24.70
N TYR A 6 13.64 24.21 25.55
CA TYR A 6 12.97 22.94 25.26
C TYR A 6 11.47 23.08 25.42
N CYS A 7 10.71 22.74 24.38
CA CYS A 7 9.25 22.72 24.42
C CYS A 7 8.78 21.39 25.01
N TYR A 8 8.06 21.44 26.13
CA TYR A 8 7.55 20.21 26.77
C TYR A 8 6.04 20.03 26.62
N LYS A 9 5.29 21.10 26.34
CA LYS A 9 3.83 21.05 26.21
C LYS A 9 3.34 22.18 25.30
N VAL A 10 2.33 21.88 24.50
CA VAL A 10 1.57 22.89 23.76
C VAL A 10 0.14 22.88 24.32
N THR A 11 -0.45 24.05 24.50
CA THR A 11 -1.85 24.21 24.90
C THR A 11 -2.49 25.30 24.08
N ARG A 12 -3.78 25.16 23.79
CA ARG A 12 -4.53 26.19 23.05
C ARG A 12 -5.69 26.72 23.89
N GLU A 13 -5.64 28.00 24.23
CA GLU A 13 -6.72 28.68 24.93
C GLU A 13 -7.53 29.51 23.93
N GLY A 14 -8.74 29.03 23.62
CA GLY A 14 -9.55 29.62 22.55
C GLY A 14 -8.84 29.51 21.20
N ASN A 15 -8.46 30.65 20.62
CA ASN A 15 -7.71 30.70 19.37
C ASN A 15 -6.20 30.95 19.56
N THR A 16 -5.75 31.16 20.80
CA THR A 16 -4.36 31.50 21.10
C THR A 16 -3.56 30.25 21.40
N ARG A 17 -2.42 30.10 20.72
CA ARG A 17 -1.49 28.97 20.88
C ARG A 17 -0.42 29.34 21.91
N LEU A 18 -0.38 28.59 23.01
CA LEU A 18 0.58 28.76 24.11
C LEU A 18 1.58 27.60 24.11
N ILE A 19 2.85 27.93 24.00
CA ILE A 19 3.95 26.97 23.96
C ILE A 19 4.70 27.03 25.28
N HIS A 20 4.71 25.92 26.00
CA HIS A 20 5.36 25.82 27.29
C HIS A 20 6.81 25.40 27.10
N LEU A 21 7.71 26.32 27.45
CA LEU A 21 9.14 26.19 27.24
C LEU A 21 9.86 26.17 28.58
N LYS A 22 10.88 25.31 28.66
CA LYS A 22 11.91 25.35 29.70
C LYS A 22 13.19 25.92 29.12
N MET A 23 13.64 27.03 29.65
CA MET A 23 14.89 27.67 29.24
C MET A 23 16.09 26.88 29.77
N THR A 24 16.99 26.47 28.89
CA THR A 24 18.24 25.76 29.25
C THR A 24 19.46 26.65 29.18
N GLY A 25 19.44 27.71 28.36
CA GLY A 25 20.54 28.67 28.23
C GLY A 25 20.11 29.98 27.60
N GLY A 26 20.83 31.06 27.94
CA GLY A 26 20.58 32.40 27.39
C GLY A 26 19.37 33.12 28.00
N THR A 27 18.91 34.15 27.29
CA THR A 27 17.75 34.97 27.65
C THR A 27 16.84 35.13 26.44
N LEU A 28 15.54 35.25 26.66
CA LEU A 28 14.56 35.47 25.60
C LEU A 28 13.62 36.63 25.98
N SER A 29 13.48 37.58 25.07
CA SER A 29 12.65 38.77 25.24
C SER A 29 11.45 38.78 24.28
N ILE A 30 10.42 39.53 24.64
CA ILE A 30 9.31 39.81 23.71
C ILE A 30 9.86 40.46 22.43
N ARG A 31 9.38 40.00 21.27
CA ARG A 31 9.79 40.38 19.89
C ARG A 31 11.12 39.81 19.40
N ASP A 32 11.78 38.95 20.16
CA ASP A 32 12.92 38.20 19.64
C ASP A 32 12.47 37.19 18.58
N ASN A 33 13.35 36.93 17.62
CA ASN A 33 13.13 35.93 16.58
C ASN A 33 13.73 34.59 17.03
N VAL A 34 12.89 33.56 17.08
CA VAL A 34 13.30 32.19 17.36
C VAL A 34 13.14 31.40 16.06
N GLY A 35 14.24 31.22 15.34
CA GLY A 35 14.21 30.67 13.98
C GLY A 35 13.56 31.67 13.01
N ASN A 36 12.44 31.26 12.39
CA ASN A 36 11.65 32.11 11.48
C ASN A 36 10.46 32.81 12.17
N ASP A 37 10.13 32.41 13.39
CA ASP A 37 8.93 32.87 14.10
C ASP A 37 9.31 33.96 15.12
N LYS A 38 8.35 34.82 15.45
CA LYS A 38 8.56 35.97 16.33
C LYS A 38 7.74 35.86 17.60
N VAL A 39 8.41 36.04 18.75
CA VAL A 39 7.75 36.01 20.05
C VAL A 39 6.83 37.22 20.22
N THR A 40 5.54 36.97 20.45
CA THR A 40 4.51 38.01 20.62
C THR A 40 4.21 38.32 22.09
N GLY A 41 4.20 37.30 22.94
CA GLY A 41 3.94 37.41 24.38
C GLY A 41 4.63 36.30 25.17
N ILE A 42 4.94 36.58 26.44
CA ILE A 42 5.53 35.63 27.39
C ILE A 42 4.75 35.69 28.71
N HIS A 43 4.39 34.53 29.24
CA HIS A 43 3.53 34.36 30.40
C HIS A 43 4.13 33.35 31.39
N PHE A 44 4.19 33.68 32.67
CA PHE A 44 4.33 32.67 33.73
C PHE A 44 2.95 32.11 34.06
N LEU A 45 2.85 30.79 34.06
CA LEU A 45 1.63 30.06 34.40
C LEU A 45 1.75 29.50 35.81
N ASN A 46 0.84 29.93 36.70
CA ASN A 46 0.75 29.41 38.05
C ASN A 46 -0.69 28.94 38.31
N GLY A 47 -0.96 27.69 37.92
CA GLY A 47 -2.32 27.17 37.84
C GLY A 47 -3.13 27.97 36.82
N ASP A 48 -4.26 28.55 37.25
CA ASP A 48 -5.15 29.35 36.40
C ASP A 48 -4.74 30.84 36.29
N LYS A 49 -3.63 31.25 36.92
CA LYS A 49 -3.17 32.64 36.89
C LYS A 49 -2.04 32.82 35.87
N HIS A 50 -2.21 33.84 35.02
CA HIS A 50 -1.26 34.22 33.98
C HIS A 50 -0.60 35.54 34.40
N GLU A 51 0.74 35.55 34.51
CA GLU A 51 1.52 36.76 34.75
C GLU A 51 2.35 37.08 33.51
N ASN A 52 2.12 38.26 32.91
CA ASN A 52 2.80 38.68 31.69
C ASN A 52 4.19 39.23 32.03
N VAL A 53 5.23 38.67 31.41
CA VAL A 53 6.63 39.08 31.65
C VAL A 53 7.30 39.43 30.34
N THR A 54 8.26 40.35 30.38
CA THR A 54 8.95 40.86 29.19
C THR A 54 10.16 40.03 28.77
N THR A 55 10.79 39.34 29.72
CA THR A 55 12.07 38.64 29.56
C THR A 55 12.11 37.41 30.45
N ILE A 56 12.64 36.30 29.94
CA ILE A 56 12.89 35.06 30.69
C ILE A 56 14.36 34.67 30.60
N GLU A 57 14.88 34.04 31.67
CA GLU A 57 16.28 33.65 31.78
C GLU A 57 16.44 32.12 31.83
N ALA A 58 17.69 31.65 31.74
CA ALA A 58 18.01 30.24 31.85
C ALA A 58 17.52 29.65 33.19
N GLY A 59 16.76 28.55 33.12
CA GLY A 59 16.14 27.90 34.28
C GLY A 59 14.64 28.17 34.43
N ASP A 60 14.13 29.22 33.80
CA ASP A 60 12.71 29.56 33.88
C ASP A 60 11.82 28.63 33.04
N VAL A 61 10.58 28.46 33.49
CA VAL A 61 9.51 27.76 32.77
C VAL A 61 8.40 28.76 32.46
N ALA A 62 8.18 29.04 31.18
CA ALA A 62 7.22 30.04 30.73
C ALA A 62 6.43 29.57 29.50
N ALA A 63 5.24 30.12 29.32
CA ALA A 63 4.44 29.96 28.12
C ALA A 63 4.65 31.13 27.16
N ILE A 64 4.83 30.82 25.88
CA ILE A 64 5.13 31.79 24.83
C ILE A 64 4.06 31.75 23.75
N GLU A 65 3.72 32.92 23.23
CA GLU A 65 2.79 33.11 22.11
C GLU A 65 3.54 33.52 20.83
N GLY A 66 3.03 33.07 19.67
CA GLY A 66 3.47 33.54 18.35
C GLY A 66 4.47 32.65 17.61
N LEU A 67 4.73 31.43 18.10
CA LEU A 67 5.42 30.42 17.31
C LEU A 67 4.38 29.42 16.79
N ASP A 68 4.33 29.22 15.48
CA ASP A 68 3.30 28.39 14.84
C ASP A 68 3.83 26.99 14.53
N HIS A 69 5.14 26.85 14.34
CA HIS A 69 5.76 25.61 13.86
C HIS A 69 6.39 24.74 14.96
N VAL A 70 6.32 25.14 16.23
CA VAL A 70 6.96 24.44 17.35
C VAL A 70 6.01 23.41 17.96
N ASN A 71 6.41 22.15 18.04
CA ASN A 71 5.64 21.07 18.68
C ASN A 71 6.22 20.69 20.05
N ALA A 72 5.45 19.95 20.84
CA ALA A 72 5.96 19.38 22.09
C ALA A 72 7.08 18.37 21.78
N GLY A 73 8.20 18.50 22.49
CA GLY A 73 9.43 17.73 22.25
C GLY A 73 10.49 18.45 21.42
N ASP A 74 10.16 19.57 20.77
CA ASP A 74 11.13 20.33 19.97
C ASP A 74 12.13 21.08 20.86
N ALA A 75 13.39 21.08 20.44
CA ALA A 75 14.44 21.91 21.02
C ALA A 75 14.68 23.15 20.16
N LEU A 76 14.75 24.31 20.80
CA LEU A 76 14.96 25.60 20.17
C LEU A 76 16.36 26.12 20.48
N GLY A 77 17.01 26.73 19.49
CA GLY A 77 18.34 27.33 19.62
C GLY A 77 19.47 26.30 19.70
N GLU A 78 20.43 26.51 20.59
CA GLU A 78 21.62 25.66 20.78
C GLU A 78 21.36 24.43 21.67
N CYS A 79 20.11 24.21 22.10
CA CYS A 79 19.75 23.05 22.90
C CYS A 79 19.80 21.76 22.05
N GLN A 80 20.67 20.81 22.40
CA GLN A 80 20.64 19.49 21.79
C GLN A 80 19.41 18.72 22.27
N GLY A 81 18.62 18.23 21.31
CA GLY A 81 17.30 17.67 21.54
C GLY A 81 17.31 16.51 22.53
N ILE A 82 16.64 16.70 23.67
CA ILE A 82 16.14 15.57 24.46
C ILE A 82 15.00 14.99 23.62
N LYS A 83 15.33 14.03 22.76
CA LYS A 83 14.33 13.24 22.04
C LYS A 83 13.50 12.56 23.12
N GLN A 84 12.30 13.07 23.40
CA GLN A 84 11.30 12.23 24.06
C GLN A 84 11.19 10.97 23.21
N PRO A 85 11.19 9.77 23.80
CA PRO A 85 10.83 8.59 23.04
C PRO A 85 9.42 8.87 22.51
N LEU A 86 9.30 9.12 21.19
CA LEU A 86 8.01 9.18 20.55
C LEU A 86 7.36 7.83 20.81
N LEU A 87 6.36 7.81 21.68
CA LEU A 87 5.50 6.66 21.83
C LEU A 87 4.71 6.55 20.52
N GLU A 88 5.20 5.73 19.59
CA GLU A 88 4.51 5.52 18.32
C GLU A 88 3.15 4.85 18.57
N PRO A 89 2.02 5.49 18.23
CA PRO A 89 0.70 4.88 18.37
C PRO A 89 0.57 3.63 17.52
N VAL A 90 0.24 2.52 18.17
CA VAL A 90 0.18 1.18 17.57
C VAL A 90 -1.24 0.78 17.12
N MET A 91 -2.25 1.55 17.53
CA MET A 91 -3.64 1.34 17.14
C MET A 91 -4.15 2.51 16.31
N SER A 92 -5.04 2.24 15.36
CA SER A 92 -5.80 3.24 14.60
C SER A 92 -7.30 3.02 14.79
N PHE A 93 -8.02 4.08 15.13
CA PHE A 93 -9.47 4.07 15.29
C PHE A 93 -10.10 5.06 14.33
N GLN A 94 -11.14 4.63 13.63
CA GLN A 94 -12.00 5.54 12.88
C GLN A 94 -12.80 6.41 13.87
N VAL A 95 -12.79 7.72 13.67
CA VAL A 95 -13.61 8.66 14.42
C VAL A 95 -14.87 8.98 13.63
N ILE A 96 -16.02 8.65 14.20
CA ILE A 96 -17.33 8.84 13.58
C ILE A 96 -17.96 10.09 14.21
N PRO A 97 -18.11 11.18 13.45
CA PRO A 97 -18.81 12.38 13.93
C PRO A 97 -20.32 12.12 14.04
N PRO A 98 -21.02 12.91 14.88
CA PRO A 98 -22.47 12.98 14.82
C PRO A 98 -22.93 13.56 13.48
N SER A 99 -24.19 13.30 13.10
CA SER A 99 -24.77 13.70 11.81
C SER A 99 -24.66 15.20 11.48
N ASP A 100 -24.54 16.03 12.51
CA ASP A 100 -24.58 17.49 12.41
C ASP A 100 -23.19 18.11 12.19
N VAL A 101 -22.12 17.31 12.20
CA VAL A 101 -20.73 17.78 12.09
C VAL A 101 -20.09 17.29 10.79
N ILE A 102 -19.46 18.22 10.08
CA ILE A 102 -18.74 17.93 8.83
C ILE A 102 -17.39 17.27 9.16
N PRO A 103 -16.98 16.18 8.46
CA PRO A 103 -15.71 15.48 8.72
C PRO A 103 -14.44 16.35 8.65
N GLN A 104 -14.43 17.40 7.82
CA GLN A 104 -13.30 18.33 7.73
C GLN A 104 -13.12 19.14 9.03
N LYS A 105 -14.23 19.60 9.61
CA LYS A 105 -14.20 20.28 10.91
C LYS A 105 -13.74 19.35 12.01
N LEU A 106 -14.20 18.09 11.98
CA LEU A 106 -13.71 17.06 12.90
C LEU A 106 -12.19 16.88 12.77
N PHE A 107 -11.65 16.83 11.55
CA PHE A 107 -10.20 16.71 11.34
C PHE A 107 -9.42 17.90 11.93
N GLU A 108 -9.90 19.12 11.75
CA GLU A 108 -9.32 20.32 12.35
C GLU A 108 -9.35 20.26 13.89
N ASP A 109 -10.52 19.92 14.47
CA ASP A 109 -10.70 19.80 15.92
C ASP A 109 -9.82 18.69 16.51
N MET A 110 -9.66 17.56 15.80
CA MET A 110 -8.77 16.47 16.24
C MET A 110 -7.30 16.86 16.14
N ASN A 111 -6.88 17.59 15.09
CA ASN A 111 -5.50 18.07 14.98
C ASN A 111 -5.14 19.00 16.14
N VAL A 112 -6.09 19.84 16.60
CA VAL A 112 -5.90 20.65 17.80
C VAL A 112 -5.62 19.79 19.03
N LEU A 113 -6.32 18.66 19.20
CA LEU A 113 -6.02 17.73 20.29
C LEU A 113 -4.67 17.01 20.11
N GLY A 114 -4.30 16.64 18.88
CA GLY A 114 -3.03 15.98 18.59
C GLY A 114 -1.81 16.89 18.77
N GLU A 115 -1.96 18.20 18.55
CA GLU A 115 -0.92 19.18 18.87
C GLU A 115 -0.64 19.26 20.38
N GLU A 116 -1.67 19.07 21.21
CA GLU A 116 -1.56 19.15 22.68
C GLU A 116 -1.07 17.84 23.31
N ASP A 117 -1.47 16.70 22.74
CA ASP A 117 -1.05 15.37 23.16
C ASP A 117 -0.31 14.64 22.03
N PRO A 118 1.05 14.60 22.07
CA PRO A 118 1.86 13.91 21.07
C PRO A 118 1.59 12.40 20.94
N SER A 119 0.92 11.79 21.93
CA SER A 119 0.53 10.38 21.85
C SER A 119 -0.67 10.14 20.93
N LEU A 120 -1.39 11.22 20.55
CA LEU A 120 -2.51 11.20 19.64
C LEU A 120 -2.07 11.68 18.25
N SER A 121 -1.93 10.75 17.31
CA SER A 121 -1.65 11.10 15.91
C SER A 121 -2.92 11.04 15.09
N VAL A 122 -3.24 12.13 14.38
CA VAL A 122 -4.43 12.24 13.55
C VAL A 122 -4.05 12.04 12.08
N GLU A 123 -4.83 11.24 11.37
CA GLU A 123 -4.63 10.95 9.96
C GLU A 123 -5.95 11.11 9.20
N TRP A 124 -5.87 11.77 8.04
CA TRP A 124 -6.98 11.87 7.10
C TRP A 124 -6.82 10.82 6.00
N LEU A 125 -7.77 9.89 5.88
CA LEU A 125 -7.81 8.95 4.77
C LEU A 125 -8.57 9.55 3.60
N GLU A 126 -7.84 9.98 2.57
CA GLU A 126 -8.44 10.59 1.36
C GLU A 126 -9.39 9.63 0.61
N GLU A 127 -9.14 8.32 0.71
CA GLU A 127 -9.87 7.27 -0.02
C GLU A 127 -11.32 7.14 0.45
N THR A 128 -11.51 7.12 1.76
CA THR A 128 -12.82 6.99 2.41
C THR A 128 -13.35 8.33 2.89
N LYS A 129 -12.52 9.38 2.89
CA LYS A 129 -12.80 10.70 3.48
C LYS A 129 -13.13 10.59 4.98
N GLU A 130 -12.42 9.70 5.66
CA GLU A 130 -12.61 9.41 7.08
C GLU A 130 -11.45 9.95 7.91
N VAL A 131 -11.75 10.33 9.14
CA VAL A 131 -10.76 10.75 10.14
C VAL A 131 -10.36 9.53 10.97
N HIS A 132 -9.06 9.28 11.05
CA HIS A 132 -8.48 8.24 11.89
C HIS A 132 -7.63 8.87 12.98
N ILE A 133 -7.74 8.36 14.20
CA ILE A 133 -6.84 8.70 15.30
C ILE A 133 -6.02 7.48 15.67
N ARG A 134 -4.75 7.71 15.96
CA ARG A 134 -3.84 6.67 16.41
C ARG A 134 -3.57 6.85 17.89
N LEU A 135 -3.66 5.76 18.66
CA LEU A 135 -3.62 5.74 20.12
C LEU A 135 -2.80 4.55 20.66
N MET A 136 -2.42 4.62 21.94
CA MET A 136 -1.81 3.50 22.68
C MET A 136 -2.84 2.47 23.14
N GLY A 137 -4.10 2.84 23.35
CA GLY A 137 -5.08 1.88 23.86
C GLY A 137 -6.50 2.41 24.02
N GLN A 138 -7.43 1.48 24.29
CA GLN A 138 -8.86 1.79 24.34
C GLN A 138 -9.26 2.71 25.51
N VAL A 139 -8.50 2.75 26.61
CA VAL A 139 -8.81 3.63 27.75
C VAL A 139 -8.72 5.11 27.34
N GLN A 140 -7.78 5.45 26.47
CA GLN A 140 -7.61 6.82 25.96
C GLN A 140 -8.81 7.29 25.14
N LEU A 141 -9.57 6.39 24.50
CA LEU A 141 -10.77 6.76 23.73
C LEU A 141 -11.81 7.48 24.59
N SER A 142 -11.98 7.04 25.85
CA SER A 142 -12.94 7.67 26.76
C SER A 142 -12.51 9.09 27.12
N VAL A 143 -11.20 9.30 27.31
CA VAL A 143 -10.61 10.62 27.59
C VAL A 143 -10.77 11.53 26.38
N VAL A 144 -10.49 11.05 25.17
CA VAL A 144 -10.69 11.81 23.93
C VAL A 144 -12.17 12.16 23.75
N THR A 145 -13.09 11.23 24.00
CA THR A 145 -14.54 11.51 23.90
C THR A 145 -14.95 12.66 24.82
N GLU A 146 -14.50 12.62 26.07
CA GLU A 146 -14.87 13.64 27.06
C GLU A 146 -14.18 14.98 26.77
N ALA A 147 -12.93 14.95 26.28
CA ALA A 147 -12.22 16.14 25.83
C ALA A 147 -12.93 16.82 24.66
N VAL A 148 -13.36 16.04 23.66
CA VAL A 148 -14.09 16.57 22.49
C VAL A 148 -15.44 17.16 22.91
N LYS A 149 -16.16 16.47 23.79
CA LYS A 149 -17.45 16.92 24.31
C LYS A 149 -17.32 18.21 25.12
N SER A 150 -16.34 18.27 26.02
CA SER A 150 -16.13 19.44 26.88
C SER A 150 -15.67 20.67 26.10
N ARG A 151 -14.87 20.46 25.05
CA ARG A 151 -14.21 21.56 24.33
C ARG A 151 -14.93 22.02 23.07
N PHE A 152 -15.46 21.09 22.29
CA PHE A 152 -16.10 21.37 20.99
C PHE A 152 -17.63 21.20 21.04
N GLY A 153 -18.16 20.66 22.13
CA GLY A 153 -19.61 20.63 22.40
C GLY A 153 -20.36 19.50 21.69
N TYR A 154 -19.66 18.51 21.12
CA TYR A 154 -20.29 17.36 20.47
C TYR A 154 -19.65 16.03 20.90
N VAL A 155 -20.39 14.94 20.76
CA VAL A 155 -19.93 13.59 21.13
C VAL A 155 -19.56 12.84 19.86
N VAL A 156 -18.35 12.28 19.84
CA VAL A 156 -17.87 11.39 18.78
C VAL A 156 -18.02 9.94 19.20
N THR A 157 -18.20 9.05 18.23
CA THR A 157 -18.14 7.60 18.44
C THR A 157 -16.94 7.03 17.69
N PHE A 158 -16.49 5.84 18.08
CA PHE A 158 -15.34 5.20 17.46
C PHE A 158 -15.73 3.88 16.80
N GLY A 159 -15.18 3.65 15.60
CA GLY A 159 -15.24 2.37 14.93
C GLY A 159 -14.36 1.31 15.60
N PRO A 160 -14.34 0.07 15.07
CA PRO A 160 -13.44 -0.97 15.55
C PRO A 160 -11.98 -0.54 15.36
N GLY A 161 -11.18 -0.68 16.42
CA GLY A 161 -9.75 -0.40 16.37
C GLY A 161 -9.02 -1.38 15.46
N ARG A 162 -8.20 -0.86 14.54
CA ARG A 162 -7.30 -1.65 13.71
C ARG A 162 -5.90 -1.57 14.27
N ILE A 163 -5.20 -2.69 14.25
CA ILE A 163 -3.80 -2.78 14.66
C ILE A 163 -2.97 -2.36 13.46
N MET A 164 -1.97 -1.52 13.71
CA MET A 164 -1.02 -1.13 12.69
C MET A 164 0.00 -2.25 12.53
N TYR A 165 -0.26 -3.18 11.61
CA TYR A 165 0.74 -4.16 11.19
C TYR A 165 1.79 -3.47 10.30
N LYS A 166 2.97 -4.06 10.22
CA LYS A 166 4.03 -3.71 9.27
C LYS A 166 4.45 -4.96 8.53
N GLU A 167 5.08 -4.82 7.37
CA GLU A 167 5.65 -5.95 6.63
C GLU A 167 7.16 -5.76 6.47
N THR A 168 7.90 -6.87 6.50
CA THR A 168 9.34 -6.92 6.20
C THR A 168 9.64 -8.09 5.26
N ILE A 169 10.90 -8.24 4.86
CA ILE A 169 11.39 -9.38 4.09
C ILE A 169 12.38 -10.19 4.93
N THR A 170 12.38 -11.50 4.76
CA THR A 170 13.37 -12.40 5.39
C THR A 170 14.51 -12.74 4.44
N ASP A 171 14.20 -12.82 3.15
CA ASP A 171 15.14 -13.14 2.08
C ASP A 171 15.37 -11.96 1.15
N SER A 172 16.54 -11.92 0.55
CA SER A 172 16.90 -10.90 -0.44
C SER A 172 16.39 -11.26 -1.83
N ALA A 173 15.87 -10.27 -2.56
CA ALA A 173 15.33 -10.46 -3.91
C ALA A 173 15.72 -9.32 -4.85
N GLU A 174 15.85 -9.63 -6.14
CA GLU A 174 15.95 -8.63 -7.19
C GLU A 174 14.55 -8.09 -7.54
N GLY A 175 14.38 -6.78 -7.58
CA GLY A 175 13.17 -6.11 -8.06
C GLY A 175 13.41 -5.39 -9.39
N ILE A 176 12.61 -5.69 -10.41
CA ILE A 176 12.68 -5.03 -11.72
C ILE A 176 11.37 -4.29 -11.98
N GLY A 177 11.50 -2.98 -12.24
CA GLY A 177 10.38 -2.12 -12.61
C GLY A 177 10.62 -1.51 -13.98
N HIS A 178 9.74 -1.82 -14.91
CA HIS A 178 9.76 -1.25 -16.26
C HIS A 178 8.51 -0.38 -16.49
N PHE A 179 8.72 0.83 -17.01
CA PHE A 179 7.67 1.79 -17.30
C PHE A 179 7.86 2.41 -18.68
N GLU A 180 7.15 1.87 -19.66
CA GLU A 180 7.20 2.28 -21.06
C GLU A 180 5.78 2.43 -21.67
N PRO A 181 4.98 3.43 -21.25
CA PRO A 181 3.84 3.88 -22.05
C PRO A 181 4.30 4.70 -23.27
N LEU A 182 3.37 5.07 -24.16
CA LEU A 182 3.68 5.78 -25.41
C LEU A 182 4.56 7.03 -25.15
N ARG A 183 5.79 7.04 -25.70
CA ARG A 183 6.82 8.10 -25.56
C ARG A 183 7.42 8.27 -24.16
N HIS A 184 7.28 7.29 -23.29
CA HIS A 184 7.91 7.23 -21.98
C HIS A 184 8.85 6.02 -21.90
N TYR A 185 9.94 6.13 -21.14
CA TYR A 185 10.82 4.99 -20.91
C TYR A 185 11.60 5.16 -19.60
N ALA A 186 11.46 4.21 -18.69
CA ALA A 186 12.33 4.05 -17.53
C ALA A 186 12.37 2.58 -17.12
N GLU A 187 13.57 2.10 -16.81
CA GLU A 187 13.77 0.79 -16.21
C GLU A 187 14.65 0.92 -14.98
N VAL A 188 14.27 0.25 -13.89
CA VAL A 188 14.98 0.28 -12.60
C VAL A 188 15.17 -1.15 -12.10
N ARG A 189 16.40 -1.46 -11.69
CA ARG A 189 16.75 -2.70 -10.99
C ARG A 189 17.17 -2.38 -9.56
N LEU A 190 16.47 -2.98 -8.61
CA LEU A 190 16.71 -2.83 -7.18
C LEU A 190 17.11 -4.19 -6.60
N LEU A 191 17.99 -4.15 -5.62
CA LEU A 191 18.24 -5.26 -4.71
C LEU A 191 17.54 -4.93 -3.40
N LEU A 192 16.62 -5.79 -2.96
CA LEU A 192 15.96 -5.71 -1.67
C LEU A 192 16.66 -6.68 -0.73
N GLU A 193 17.09 -6.20 0.43
CA GLU A 193 17.75 -6.99 1.47
C GLU A 193 17.07 -6.73 2.82
N PRO A 194 16.98 -7.73 3.72
CA PRO A 194 16.50 -7.52 5.08
C PRO A 194 17.39 -6.52 5.82
N GLY A 195 16.78 -5.55 6.48
CA GLY A 195 17.43 -4.56 7.33
C GLY A 195 17.48 -4.97 8.80
N GLU A 196 18.15 -4.17 9.63
CA GLU A 196 18.10 -4.36 11.07
C GLU A 196 16.69 -4.03 11.61
N PRO A 197 16.18 -4.74 12.62
CA PRO A 197 14.87 -4.46 13.20
C PRO A 197 14.77 -3.01 13.71
N GLY A 198 13.72 -2.29 13.28
CA GLY A 198 13.51 -0.89 13.61
C GLY A 198 14.36 0.12 12.82
N SER A 199 15.15 -0.33 11.84
CA SER A 199 15.90 0.57 10.94
C SER A 199 15.02 1.29 9.91
N GLY A 200 13.80 0.80 9.67
CA GLY A 200 12.91 1.35 8.66
C GLY A 200 13.39 1.05 7.24
N ILE A 201 13.09 1.92 6.28
CA ILE A 201 13.53 1.75 4.90
C ILE A 201 14.82 2.55 4.67
N THR A 202 15.88 1.87 4.27
CA THR A 202 17.16 2.51 3.94
C THR A 202 17.45 2.36 2.45
N ALA A 203 17.56 3.48 1.73
CA ALA A 203 17.85 3.49 0.30
C ALA A 203 19.32 3.85 0.01
N LEU A 204 20.02 3.02 -0.77
CA LEU A 204 21.41 3.20 -1.18
C LEU A 204 21.57 3.07 -2.69
N SER A 205 22.64 3.63 -3.25
CA SER A 205 23.00 3.45 -4.67
C SER A 205 24.37 2.81 -4.80
N GLU A 206 24.42 1.62 -5.42
CA GLU A 206 25.65 0.93 -5.83
C GLU A 206 25.85 0.99 -7.36
N CYS A 207 24.94 1.67 -8.08
CA CYS A 207 24.91 1.71 -9.53
C CYS A 207 26.10 2.52 -10.11
N PRO A 208 26.92 1.92 -10.99
CA PRO A 208 27.95 2.64 -11.74
C PRO A 208 27.36 3.79 -12.56
N THR A 209 28.09 4.91 -12.62
CA THR A 209 27.68 6.08 -13.42
C THR A 209 27.62 5.80 -14.92
N ASP A 210 28.28 4.74 -15.38
CA ASP A 210 28.30 4.33 -16.78
C ASP A 210 26.97 3.67 -17.21
N ILE A 211 26.23 3.11 -16.25
CA ILE A 211 24.93 2.47 -16.50
C ILE A 211 23.80 3.50 -16.39
N LEU A 212 23.85 4.33 -15.35
CA LEU A 212 22.80 5.31 -15.07
C LEU A 212 23.39 6.62 -14.54
N ASP A 213 22.99 7.75 -15.14
CA ASP A 213 23.42 9.08 -14.68
C ASP A 213 23.04 9.33 -13.21
N LYS A 214 23.91 10.06 -12.49
CA LYS A 214 23.69 10.43 -11.08
C LYS A 214 22.36 11.15 -10.84
N ASN A 215 21.90 11.95 -11.82
CA ASN A 215 20.64 12.66 -11.73
C ASN A 215 19.45 11.69 -11.63
N TYR A 216 19.45 10.61 -12.41
CA TYR A 216 18.39 9.60 -12.35
C TYR A 216 18.52 8.72 -11.11
N GLN A 217 19.74 8.39 -10.69
CA GLN A 217 19.96 7.71 -9.41
C GLN A 217 19.35 8.51 -8.24
N GLN A 218 19.57 9.83 -8.20
CA GLN A 218 18.99 10.69 -7.17
C GLN A 218 17.45 10.76 -7.23
N GLN A 219 16.86 10.73 -8.44
CA GLN A 219 15.41 10.65 -8.59
C GLN A 219 14.84 9.33 -8.04
N ILE A 220 15.53 8.21 -8.28
CA ILE A 220 15.15 6.89 -7.73
C ILE A 220 15.25 6.91 -6.20
N LEU A 221 16.36 7.41 -5.64
CA LEU A 221 16.53 7.51 -4.18
C LEU A 221 15.47 8.43 -3.54
N SER A 222 15.16 9.55 -4.19
CA SER A 222 14.09 10.45 -3.74
C SER A 222 12.72 9.77 -3.80
N ALA A 223 12.45 8.96 -4.82
CA ALA A 223 11.21 8.18 -4.93
C ALA A 223 11.13 7.08 -3.86
N LEU A 224 12.26 6.41 -3.55
CA LEU A 224 12.31 5.39 -2.49
C LEU A 224 12.03 5.98 -1.12
N ASN A 225 12.64 7.12 -0.76
CA ASN A 225 12.47 7.74 0.54
C ASN A 225 11.17 8.56 0.67
N GLY A 226 10.68 9.13 -0.44
CA GLY A 226 9.47 9.97 -0.43
C GLY A 226 8.16 9.21 -0.54
N TYR A 227 8.20 7.92 -0.89
CA TYR A 227 7.01 7.10 -1.05
C TYR A 227 6.82 6.12 0.11
N ARG A 228 5.59 6.04 0.65
CA ARG A 228 5.24 5.03 1.65
C ARG A 228 4.97 3.71 0.96
N HIS A 229 5.98 2.84 0.90
CA HIS A 229 5.87 1.52 0.29
C HIS A 229 4.92 0.63 1.11
N ARG A 230 4.06 -0.09 0.39
CA ARG A 230 3.14 -1.08 0.96
C ARG A 230 3.63 -2.48 0.62
N GLY A 231 3.48 -3.38 1.58
CA GLY A 231 3.75 -4.80 1.42
C GLY A 231 2.70 -5.51 0.56
N VAL A 232 2.96 -6.78 0.30
CA VAL A 232 2.18 -7.63 -0.61
C VAL A 232 1.19 -8.54 0.12
N LEU A 233 1.39 -8.79 1.42
CA LEU A 233 0.56 -9.74 2.19
C LEU A 233 -0.76 -9.10 2.61
N THR A 234 -0.70 -7.96 3.29
CA THR A 234 -1.87 -7.27 3.86
C THR A 234 -2.00 -5.83 3.37
N GLY A 235 -1.04 -5.36 2.56
CA GLY A 235 -0.95 -3.96 2.15
C GLY A 235 -0.43 -3.05 3.27
N SER A 236 0.13 -3.63 4.33
CA SER A 236 0.68 -2.89 5.47
C SER A 236 1.96 -2.14 5.08
N PRO A 237 2.34 -1.07 5.80
CA PRO A 237 3.57 -0.34 5.52
C PRO A 237 4.81 -1.24 5.60
N LEU A 238 5.70 -1.12 4.61
CA LEU A 238 6.97 -1.83 4.59
C LEU A 238 7.96 -1.19 5.58
N THR A 239 8.70 -2.01 6.34
CA THR A 239 9.75 -1.58 7.28
C THR A 239 10.92 -2.54 7.25
N ASP A 240 12.07 -2.09 7.76
CA ASP A 240 13.28 -2.88 7.98
C ASP A 240 13.78 -3.54 6.69
N VAL A 241 13.82 -2.75 5.61
CA VAL A 241 14.30 -3.17 4.30
C VAL A 241 15.37 -2.22 3.81
N LYS A 242 16.50 -2.78 3.39
CA LYS A 242 17.56 -2.08 2.69
C LYS A 242 17.34 -2.24 1.19
N ILE A 243 17.17 -1.12 0.50
CA ILE A 243 16.91 -1.07 -0.94
C ILE A 243 18.12 -0.46 -1.64
N THR A 244 18.81 -1.26 -2.44
CA THR A 244 20.01 -0.85 -3.15
C THR A 244 19.72 -0.71 -4.64
N VAL A 245 19.99 0.47 -5.21
CA VAL A 245 19.90 0.70 -6.66
C VAL A 245 21.10 0.03 -7.32
N ALA A 246 20.87 -1.08 -8.02
CA ALA A 246 21.90 -1.85 -8.69
C ALA A 246 22.11 -1.43 -10.15
N GLY A 247 21.02 -1.05 -10.82
CA GLY A 247 21.06 -0.71 -12.24
C GLY A 247 19.76 -0.09 -12.74
N GLY A 248 19.76 0.27 -14.02
CA GLY A 248 18.59 0.79 -14.70
C GLY A 248 18.90 1.14 -16.15
N ALA A 249 17.88 1.60 -16.86
CA ALA A 249 18.02 2.13 -18.21
C ALA A 249 17.17 3.38 -18.40
N ALA A 250 17.73 4.34 -19.13
CA ALA A 250 17.08 5.59 -19.50
C ALA A 250 17.13 5.78 -21.03
N SER A 251 16.20 6.57 -21.56
CA SER A 251 16.18 7.01 -22.95
C SER A 251 16.31 8.53 -23.03
N THR A 252 17.31 9.02 -23.76
CA THR A 252 17.55 10.46 -23.94
C THR A 252 16.35 11.21 -24.53
N LYS A 253 15.47 10.52 -25.29
CA LYS A 253 14.32 11.13 -25.98
C LYS A 253 12.99 10.94 -25.25
N HIS A 254 12.87 9.86 -24.47
CA HIS A 254 11.57 9.41 -23.97
C HIS A 254 11.48 9.40 -22.45
N THR A 255 12.59 9.48 -21.72
CA THR A 255 12.54 9.54 -20.26
C THR A 255 12.06 10.92 -19.79
N MET A 256 11.01 10.95 -18.97
CA MET A 256 10.49 12.15 -18.32
C MET A 256 10.65 12.07 -16.79
N GLY A 257 10.61 13.23 -16.12
CA GLY A 257 10.90 13.36 -14.68
C GLY A 257 9.95 12.61 -13.70
N GLY A 258 8.91 11.94 -14.19
CA GLY A 258 8.01 11.10 -13.39
C GLY A 258 8.11 9.59 -13.65
N ASP A 259 8.85 9.19 -14.70
CA ASP A 259 8.86 7.80 -15.16
C ASP A 259 9.65 6.90 -14.21
N PHE A 260 10.81 7.39 -13.74
CA PHE A 260 11.61 6.68 -12.73
C PHE A 260 10.85 6.47 -11.43
N ARG A 261 10.05 7.45 -10.97
CA ARG A 261 9.21 7.27 -9.76
C ARG A 261 8.25 6.10 -9.91
N LYS A 262 7.59 5.98 -11.07
CA LYS A 262 6.66 4.88 -11.35
C LYS A 262 7.40 3.54 -11.49
N ALA A 263 8.52 3.51 -12.20
CA ALA A 263 9.35 2.32 -12.35
C ALA A 263 9.88 1.84 -10.98
N THR A 264 10.35 2.73 -10.12
CA THR A 264 10.86 2.41 -8.77
C THR A 264 9.79 1.77 -7.89
N ILE A 265 8.57 2.33 -7.82
CA ILE A 265 7.49 1.76 -7.00
C ILE A 265 7.12 0.34 -7.49
N ARG A 266 7.13 0.14 -8.81
CA ARG A 266 6.89 -1.17 -9.43
C ARG A 266 8.02 -2.15 -9.14
N ALA A 267 9.28 -1.70 -9.21
CA ALA A 267 10.45 -2.52 -8.92
C ALA A 267 10.42 -3.03 -7.48
N VAL A 268 10.11 -2.17 -6.51
CA VAL A 268 9.96 -2.57 -5.10
C VAL A 268 8.88 -3.65 -4.98
N ARG A 269 7.69 -3.43 -5.55
CA ARG A 269 6.59 -4.40 -5.43
C ARG A 269 6.86 -5.70 -6.17
N GLN A 270 7.50 -5.68 -7.33
CA GLN A 270 7.88 -6.90 -8.04
C GLN A 270 8.93 -7.70 -7.25
N GLY A 271 9.89 -7.03 -6.62
CA GLY A 271 10.86 -7.69 -5.76
C GLY A 271 10.21 -8.25 -4.49
N LEU A 272 9.24 -7.57 -3.89
CA LEU A 272 8.46 -8.10 -2.76
C LEU A 272 7.63 -9.34 -3.14
N MET A 273 7.09 -9.42 -4.36
CA MET A 273 6.40 -10.64 -4.84
C MET A 273 7.35 -11.84 -4.97
N LYS A 274 8.65 -11.60 -5.13
CA LYS A 274 9.69 -12.63 -5.25
C LYS A 274 10.40 -12.94 -3.93
N ALA A 275 10.32 -12.04 -2.96
CA ALA A 275 10.91 -12.21 -1.64
C ALA A 275 9.95 -12.93 -0.69
N SER A 276 10.50 -13.71 0.24
CA SER A 276 9.78 -14.17 1.41
C SER A 276 9.42 -12.97 2.30
N CYS A 277 8.16 -12.54 2.27
CA CYS A 277 7.65 -11.46 3.10
C CYS A 277 7.13 -12.00 4.44
N GLU A 278 7.34 -11.23 5.51
CA GLU A 278 6.87 -11.55 6.86
C GLU A 278 6.03 -10.41 7.43
N LEU A 279 4.91 -10.75 8.07
CA LEU A 279 4.05 -9.80 8.75
C LEU A 279 4.56 -9.55 10.15
N LEU A 280 4.75 -8.27 10.50
CA LEU A 280 5.13 -7.81 11.82
C LEU A 280 3.93 -7.21 12.54
N GLU A 281 3.80 -7.55 13.82
CA GLU A 281 2.83 -6.93 14.72
C GLU A 281 3.53 -6.16 15.83
N PRO A 282 2.89 -5.12 16.38
CA PRO A 282 3.42 -4.41 17.53
C PRO A 282 3.28 -5.25 18.80
N TRP A 283 4.25 -5.12 19.71
CA TRP A 283 4.28 -5.78 21.00
C TRP A 283 4.30 -4.76 22.13
N TYR A 284 3.57 -5.05 23.21
CA TYR A 284 3.65 -4.29 24.45
C TYR A 284 4.61 -4.94 25.42
N ARG A 285 5.39 -4.11 26.12
CA ARG A 285 6.00 -4.46 27.39
C ARG A 285 5.07 -4.02 28.49
N VAL A 286 4.57 -4.97 29.25
CA VAL A 286 3.57 -4.75 30.29
C VAL A 286 4.20 -5.02 31.65
N THR A 287 4.09 -4.05 32.54
CA THR A 287 4.43 -4.19 33.96
C THR A 287 3.14 -4.20 34.75
N LEU A 288 2.81 -5.35 35.33
CA LEU A 288 1.63 -5.57 36.15
C LEU A 288 2.02 -5.57 37.62
N THR A 289 1.40 -4.71 38.42
CA THR A 289 1.48 -4.80 39.88
C THR A 289 0.21 -5.48 40.37
N ILE A 290 0.34 -6.71 40.87
CA ILE A 290 -0.80 -7.55 41.28
C ILE A 290 -0.55 -8.21 42.64
N LYS A 291 -1.62 -8.56 43.36
CA LYS A 291 -1.51 -9.32 44.61
C LYS A 291 -0.96 -10.73 44.36
N ASN A 292 -0.24 -11.27 45.35
CA ASN A 292 0.42 -12.58 45.27
C ASN A 292 -0.51 -13.74 44.87
N ASP A 293 -1.79 -13.67 45.24
CA ASP A 293 -2.79 -14.71 44.97
C ASP A 293 -3.12 -14.86 43.47
N ALA A 294 -2.96 -13.80 42.67
CA ALA A 294 -3.39 -13.75 41.28
C ALA A 294 -2.23 -13.92 40.26
N VAL A 295 -0.99 -14.05 40.73
CA VAL A 295 0.22 -14.08 39.89
C VAL A 295 0.23 -15.25 38.91
N GLY A 296 -0.03 -16.47 39.40
CA GLY A 296 0.01 -17.67 38.56
C GLY A 296 -1.00 -17.61 37.40
N LYS A 297 -2.18 -17.02 37.64
CA LYS A 297 -3.20 -16.85 36.60
C LYS A 297 -2.80 -15.78 35.59
N ALA A 298 -2.26 -14.65 36.05
CA ALA A 298 -1.77 -13.59 35.17
C ALA A 298 -0.63 -14.08 34.25
N MET A 299 0.30 -14.88 34.79
CA MET A 299 1.37 -15.50 34.00
C MET A 299 0.81 -16.43 32.92
N ASN A 300 -0.11 -17.32 33.28
CA ASN A 300 -0.73 -18.24 32.31
C ASN A 300 -1.49 -17.47 31.21
N ASP A 301 -2.22 -16.41 31.57
CA ASP A 301 -2.95 -15.58 30.61
C ASP A 301 -2.01 -14.89 29.61
N LEU A 302 -0.89 -14.32 30.09
CA LEU A 302 0.11 -13.69 29.21
C LEU A 302 0.75 -14.71 28.26
N MET A 303 1.04 -15.93 28.73
CA MET A 303 1.56 -17.00 27.89
C MET A 303 0.53 -17.49 26.87
N GLN A 304 -0.75 -17.63 27.24
CA GLN A 304 -1.83 -18.01 26.32
C GLN A 304 -2.05 -16.98 25.21
N MET A 305 -1.77 -15.70 25.48
CA MET A 305 -1.84 -14.62 24.50
C MET A 305 -0.64 -14.58 23.53
N GLY A 306 0.27 -15.56 23.58
CA GLY A 306 1.47 -15.62 22.77
C GLY A 306 2.63 -14.78 23.32
N GLY A 307 2.49 -14.26 24.54
CA GLY A 307 3.51 -13.45 25.20
C GLY A 307 4.56 -14.26 25.96
N SER A 308 5.55 -13.55 26.48
CA SER A 308 6.57 -14.07 27.39
C SER A 308 6.58 -13.30 28.69
N THR A 309 6.93 -13.97 29.78
CA THR A 309 6.98 -13.35 31.13
C THR A 309 8.34 -13.53 31.76
N GLN A 310 8.82 -12.49 32.43
CA GLN A 310 9.99 -12.56 33.28
C GLN A 310 9.64 -13.15 34.66
N PRO A 311 10.64 -13.60 35.44
CA PRO A 311 10.40 -14.07 36.80
C PRO A 311 9.71 -12.97 37.65
N PRO A 312 8.63 -13.30 38.37
CA PRO A 312 7.91 -12.33 39.20
C PRO A 312 8.79 -11.81 40.34
N GLN A 313 8.71 -10.51 40.62
CA GLN A 313 9.43 -9.86 41.72
C GLN A 313 8.45 -9.47 42.82
N ALA A 314 8.57 -10.09 43.99
CA ALA A 314 7.72 -9.79 45.14
C ALA A 314 8.19 -8.51 45.85
N ILE A 315 7.27 -7.55 46.03
CA ILE A 315 7.45 -6.32 46.79
C ILE A 315 6.33 -6.23 47.83
N GLY A 316 6.59 -6.76 49.03
CA GLY A 316 5.61 -6.79 50.12
C GLY A 316 4.40 -7.67 49.78
N ASP A 317 3.20 -7.11 49.84
CA ASP A 317 1.94 -7.80 49.54
C ASP A 317 1.61 -7.86 48.03
N ASN A 318 2.38 -7.14 47.22
CA ASN A 318 2.24 -7.10 45.77
C ASN A 318 3.43 -7.79 45.09
N THR A 319 3.18 -8.30 43.90
CA THR A 319 4.18 -8.84 42.99
C THR A 319 4.15 -8.03 41.71
N ILE A 320 5.33 -7.64 41.25
CA ILE A 320 5.53 -7.04 39.94
C ILE A 320 5.82 -8.16 38.94
N LEU A 321 5.00 -8.23 37.89
CA LEU A 321 5.17 -9.13 36.77
C LEU A 321 5.44 -8.32 35.51
N VAL A 322 6.62 -8.51 34.93
CA VAL A 322 7.00 -7.89 33.65
C VAL A 322 6.89 -8.92 32.55
N GLY A 323 6.21 -8.59 31.46
CA GLY A 323 6.07 -9.46 30.30
C GLY A 323 5.99 -8.69 28.99
N GLU A 324 6.21 -9.39 27.89
CA GLU A 324 6.01 -8.88 26.54
C GLU A 324 4.87 -9.65 25.87
N VAL A 325 3.92 -8.95 25.26
CA VAL A 325 2.69 -9.55 24.72
C VAL A 325 2.26 -8.85 23.42
N PRO A 326 1.73 -9.58 22.42
CA PRO A 326 1.14 -8.98 21.24
C PRO A 326 0.00 -8.01 21.57
N VAL A 327 -0.02 -6.86 20.89
CA VAL A 327 -1.09 -5.85 21.05
C VAL A 327 -2.46 -6.42 20.71
N SER A 328 -2.51 -7.30 19.70
CA SER A 328 -3.71 -7.97 19.21
C SER A 328 -4.49 -8.71 20.28
N SER A 329 -3.79 -9.45 21.13
CA SER A 329 -4.38 -10.26 22.19
C SER A 329 -4.59 -9.49 23.49
N PHE A 330 -3.82 -8.43 23.74
CA PHE A 330 -3.84 -7.71 25.02
C PHE A 330 -5.01 -6.73 25.20
N MET A 331 -5.68 -6.30 24.12
CA MET A 331 -6.70 -5.23 24.19
C MET A 331 -7.80 -5.48 25.23
N GLU A 332 -8.30 -6.71 25.28
CA GLU A 332 -9.39 -7.10 26.18
C GLU A 332 -8.90 -7.57 27.55
N TYR A 333 -7.59 -7.70 27.72
CA TYR A 333 -7.00 -8.28 28.91
C TYR A 333 -7.19 -7.39 30.15
N SER A 334 -7.16 -6.06 30.00
CA SER A 334 -7.42 -5.13 31.11
C SER A 334 -8.74 -5.41 31.84
N LYS A 335 -9.82 -5.69 31.09
CA LYS A 335 -11.14 -6.06 31.63
C LYS A 335 -11.11 -7.41 32.33
N ARG A 336 -10.43 -8.40 31.72
CA ARG A 336 -10.27 -9.74 32.32
C ARG A 336 -9.48 -9.69 33.62
N LEU A 337 -8.36 -8.96 33.64
CA LEU A 337 -7.50 -8.78 34.81
C LEU A 337 -8.29 -8.18 35.98
N PHE A 338 -9.05 -7.12 35.72
CA PHE A 338 -9.93 -6.51 36.72
C PHE A 338 -10.96 -7.50 37.30
N ALA A 339 -11.55 -8.35 36.46
CA ALA A 339 -12.60 -9.27 36.87
C ALA A 339 -12.12 -10.33 37.88
N TYR A 340 -10.89 -10.85 37.74
CA TYR A 340 -10.38 -11.87 38.67
C TYR A 340 -9.49 -11.33 39.79
N THR A 341 -8.96 -10.10 39.68
CA THR A 341 -8.18 -9.48 40.76
C THR A 341 -9.05 -8.70 41.76
N ALA A 342 -10.36 -8.57 41.47
CA ALA A 342 -11.35 -7.94 42.35
C ALA A 342 -10.91 -6.55 42.88
N GLY A 343 -10.20 -5.78 42.04
CA GLY A 343 -9.72 -4.44 42.38
C GLY A 343 -8.87 -3.83 41.26
N PRO A 344 -8.65 -2.51 41.30
CA PRO A 344 -7.75 -1.84 40.38
C PRO A 344 -6.33 -2.37 40.55
N GLN A 345 -5.67 -2.67 39.44
CA GLN A 345 -4.27 -3.05 39.39
C GLN A 345 -3.52 -2.02 38.56
N ASP A 346 -2.31 -1.68 38.98
CA ASP A 346 -1.47 -0.78 38.21
C ASP A 346 -0.88 -1.54 37.03
N ILE A 347 -1.31 -1.13 35.82
CA ILE A 347 -0.81 -1.64 34.55
C ILE A 347 -0.02 -0.52 33.91
N VAL A 348 1.28 -0.73 33.72
CA VAL A 348 2.12 0.15 32.90
C VAL A 348 2.37 -0.55 31.58
N ILE A 349 2.08 0.16 30.48
CA ILE A 349 2.23 -0.34 29.11
C ILE A 349 3.28 0.52 28.43
N GLU A 350 4.29 -0.14 27.86
CA GLU A 350 5.34 0.47 27.05
C GLU A 350 5.39 -0.22 25.68
N ASN A 351 5.84 0.51 24.66
CA ASN A 351 6.05 -0.08 23.33
C ASN A 351 7.33 -0.94 23.35
N ALA A 352 7.23 -2.23 23.03
CA ALA A 352 8.36 -3.15 22.94
C ALA A 352 8.91 -3.29 21.50
N GLY A 353 8.32 -2.58 20.54
CA GLY A 353 8.68 -2.64 19.13
C GLY A 353 7.82 -3.63 18.34
N TYR A 354 8.23 -3.88 17.09
CA TYR A 354 7.57 -4.80 16.18
C TYR A 354 8.28 -6.15 16.17
N ARG A 355 7.52 -7.24 16.08
CA ARG A 355 8.06 -8.60 15.98
C ARG A 355 7.22 -9.44 15.01
N PRO A 356 7.74 -10.59 14.55
CA PRO A 356 6.96 -11.55 13.77
C PRO A 356 5.59 -11.80 14.37
N CYS A 357 4.57 -11.71 13.52
CA CYS A 357 3.19 -11.88 13.92
C CYS A 357 2.94 -13.33 14.36
N HIS A 358 2.40 -13.50 15.56
CA HIS A 358 2.12 -14.82 16.11
C HIS A 358 1.02 -15.59 15.34
N ASN A 359 0.15 -14.88 14.62
CA ASN A 359 -1.00 -15.44 13.91
C ASN A 359 -1.17 -14.87 12.49
N ALA A 360 -0.05 -14.80 11.73
CA ALA A 360 -0.01 -14.19 10.40
C ALA A 360 -1.12 -14.69 9.45
N ASP A 361 -1.33 -16.02 9.34
CA ASP A 361 -2.31 -16.61 8.41
C ASP A 361 -3.73 -16.10 8.64
N GLN A 362 -4.15 -16.02 9.91
CA GLN A 362 -5.49 -15.53 10.26
C GLN A 362 -5.67 -14.04 9.93
N VAL A 363 -4.60 -13.25 10.06
CA VAL A 363 -4.61 -11.83 9.72
C VAL A 363 -4.66 -11.64 8.21
N MET A 364 -3.89 -12.43 7.46
CA MET A 364 -3.89 -12.43 6.00
C MET A 364 -5.28 -12.80 5.45
N GLU A 365 -5.89 -13.87 5.95
CA GLU A 365 -7.25 -14.28 5.57
C GLU A 365 -8.28 -13.18 5.84
N LYS A 366 -8.25 -12.54 7.02
CA LYS A 366 -9.17 -11.45 7.36
C LYS A 366 -8.98 -10.19 6.51
N SER A 367 -7.75 -9.94 6.06
CA SER A 367 -7.43 -8.74 5.26
C SER A 367 -8.03 -8.82 3.86
N HIS A 368 -8.18 -10.03 3.30
CA HIS A 368 -8.58 -10.28 1.91
C HIS A 368 -7.80 -9.43 0.89
N TYR A 369 -6.56 -9.06 1.21
CA TYR A 369 -5.75 -8.20 0.36
C TYR A 369 -5.13 -9.00 -0.80
N ILE A 370 -5.25 -8.46 -2.01
CA ILE A 370 -4.68 -9.07 -3.22
C ILE A 370 -3.75 -8.04 -3.85
N ALA A 371 -2.44 -8.29 -3.81
CA ALA A 371 -1.43 -7.36 -4.29
C ALA A 371 -1.59 -6.98 -5.77
N GLU A 372 -2.05 -7.91 -6.61
CA GLU A 372 -2.28 -7.69 -8.04
C GLU A 372 -3.54 -6.86 -8.35
N ALA A 373 -4.50 -6.82 -7.42
CA ALA A 373 -5.71 -6.00 -7.55
C ALA A 373 -5.52 -4.55 -7.08
N ASP A 374 -4.40 -4.24 -6.43
CA ASP A 374 -4.06 -2.89 -5.99
C ASP A 374 -3.68 -1.99 -7.18
N THR A 375 -4.69 -1.33 -7.74
CA THR A 375 -4.52 -0.42 -8.89
C THR A 375 -3.57 0.75 -8.65
N ARG A 376 -3.34 1.15 -7.40
CA ARG A 376 -2.43 2.27 -7.08
C ARG A 376 -0.99 1.83 -7.07
N ASN A 377 -0.73 0.57 -6.72
CA ASN A 377 0.59 0.00 -6.84
C ASN A 377 0.51 -1.44 -7.36
N LEU A 378 0.45 -1.60 -8.67
CA LEU A 378 0.51 -2.95 -9.23
C LEU A 378 1.96 -3.45 -9.19
N PRO A 379 2.18 -4.74 -8.89
CA PRO A 379 3.49 -5.38 -9.05
C PRO A 379 3.86 -5.58 -10.53
N SER A 380 2.89 -5.46 -11.45
CA SER A 380 3.11 -5.52 -12.89
C SER A 380 3.97 -4.36 -13.40
N SER A 381 4.70 -4.60 -14.50
CA SER A 381 5.43 -3.55 -15.22
C SER A 381 4.72 -3.17 -16.53
N VAL A 382 4.93 -1.96 -17.03
CA VAL A 382 4.30 -1.47 -18.26
C VAL A 382 5.28 -1.54 -19.41
N PHE A 383 5.02 -2.38 -20.41
CA PHE A 383 5.84 -2.52 -21.61
C PHE A 383 5.11 -2.02 -22.85
N CYS A 384 5.83 -1.48 -23.83
CA CYS A 384 5.23 -1.06 -25.09
C CYS A 384 5.29 -2.17 -26.14
N PHE A 385 4.13 -2.66 -26.57
CA PHE A 385 4.00 -3.55 -27.72
C PHE A 385 3.22 -2.84 -28.82
N HIS A 386 3.82 -2.73 -30.02
CA HIS A 386 3.15 -2.16 -31.20
C HIS A 386 2.58 -0.74 -30.96
N GLY A 387 3.22 0.05 -30.08
CA GLY A 387 2.78 1.40 -29.75
C GLY A 387 1.73 1.49 -28.63
N VAL A 388 1.36 0.36 -28.01
CA VAL A 388 0.42 0.31 -26.88
C VAL A 388 1.15 -0.15 -25.62
N GLY A 389 1.00 0.60 -24.53
CA GLY A 389 1.49 0.21 -23.21
C GLY A 389 0.61 -0.88 -22.60
N THR A 390 1.17 -2.05 -22.36
CA THR A 390 0.49 -3.22 -21.78
C THR A 390 1.11 -3.55 -20.42
N ASN A 391 0.27 -3.87 -19.44
CA ASN A 391 0.74 -4.40 -18.16
C ASN A 391 1.20 -5.85 -18.35
N VAL A 392 2.46 -6.10 -18.04
CA VAL A 392 3.07 -7.43 -18.01
C VAL A 392 3.10 -7.90 -16.56
N PRO A 393 2.57 -9.11 -16.25
CA PRO A 393 2.61 -9.69 -14.92
C PRO A 393 4.03 -9.77 -14.35
N TRP A 394 4.15 -9.64 -13.03
CA TRP A 394 5.43 -9.49 -12.33
C TRP A 394 6.42 -10.64 -12.58
N TYR A 395 5.91 -11.87 -12.73
CA TYR A 395 6.68 -13.09 -12.97
C TYR A 395 7.23 -13.20 -14.40
N MET A 396 6.74 -12.40 -15.35
CA MET A 396 7.28 -12.34 -16.72
C MET A 396 8.30 -11.22 -16.92
N VAL A 397 8.36 -10.24 -16.00
CA VAL A 397 9.17 -9.02 -16.15
C VAL A 397 10.65 -9.34 -16.34
N ASP A 398 11.17 -10.32 -15.61
CA ASP A 398 12.59 -10.69 -15.65
C ASP A 398 13.02 -11.19 -17.05
N SER A 399 12.09 -11.81 -17.80
CA SER A 399 12.34 -12.28 -19.18
C SER A 399 12.23 -11.18 -20.24
N MET A 400 11.51 -10.09 -19.94
CA MET A 400 11.22 -9.00 -20.88
C MET A 400 12.05 -7.74 -20.63
N ALA A 401 12.70 -7.64 -19.47
CA ALA A 401 13.57 -6.52 -19.10
C ALA A 401 14.64 -6.27 -20.18
N LYS A 402 14.86 -5.00 -20.55
CA LYS A 402 15.77 -4.62 -21.64
C LYS A 402 17.18 -4.31 -21.14
N SER A 403 17.34 -3.96 -19.86
CA SER A 403 18.65 -3.65 -19.28
C SER A 403 19.51 -4.89 -19.06
N GLU A 404 20.82 -4.70 -18.97
CA GLU A 404 21.77 -5.78 -18.68
C GLU A 404 21.60 -6.29 -17.24
N PRO A 405 21.57 -7.61 -17.02
CA PRO A 405 21.27 -8.19 -15.71
C PRO A 405 22.50 -8.10 -14.79
N VAL A 406 22.70 -6.91 -14.22
CA VAL A 406 23.84 -6.55 -13.35
C VAL A 406 23.94 -7.46 -12.12
N LEU A 407 22.80 -7.92 -11.59
CA LEU A 407 22.73 -8.76 -10.40
C LEU A 407 22.82 -10.26 -10.68
N LYS A 408 22.85 -10.70 -11.94
CA LYS A 408 22.77 -12.13 -12.28
C LYS A 408 23.97 -12.90 -11.73
N GLY A 409 23.69 -13.84 -10.81
CA GLY A 409 24.73 -14.62 -10.13
C GLY A 409 25.35 -13.93 -8.91
N ASP A 410 24.81 -12.78 -8.49
CA ASP A 410 25.15 -12.16 -7.21
C ASP A 410 24.76 -13.10 -6.06
N PRO A 411 25.69 -13.42 -5.13
CA PRO A 411 25.42 -14.32 -4.02
C PRO A 411 24.40 -13.77 -3.01
N ARG A 412 24.10 -12.46 -3.05
CA ARG A 412 23.10 -11.83 -2.17
C ARG A 412 21.68 -12.25 -2.50
N VAL A 413 21.40 -12.72 -3.72
CA VAL A 413 20.04 -13.10 -4.16
C VAL A 413 19.92 -14.62 -4.20
N ASP A 414 18.89 -15.19 -3.58
CA ASP A 414 18.57 -16.60 -3.74
C ASP A 414 17.85 -16.84 -5.08
N TRP A 415 18.64 -17.13 -6.10
CA TRP A 415 18.16 -17.43 -7.46
C TRP A 415 17.32 -18.70 -7.55
N LYS A 416 17.52 -19.67 -6.64
CA LYS A 416 16.75 -20.92 -6.67
C LYS A 416 15.35 -20.67 -6.13
N HIS A 417 15.27 -20.03 -4.96
CA HIS A 417 14.00 -19.64 -4.38
C HIS A 417 13.20 -18.75 -5.34
N THR A 418 13.86 -17.73 -5.90
CA THR A 418 13.22 -16.83 -6.86
C THR A 418 12.65 -17.56 -8.09
N ALA A 419 13.39 -18.53 -8.64
CA ALA A 419 12.95 -19.30 -9.80
C ALA A 419 11.76 -20.23 -9.46
N GLU A 420 11.73 -20.80 -8.26
CA GLU A 420 10.63 -21.65 -7.80
C GLU A 420 9.35 -20.83 -7.61
N VAL A 421 9.45 -19.65 -6.98
CA VAL A 421 8.32 -18.73 -6.78
C VAL A 421 7.73 -18.26 -8.12
N ILE A 422 8.58 -17.89 -9.09
CA ILE A 422 8.15 -17.52 -10.44
C ILE A 422 7.43 -18.68 -11.13
N LYS A 423 7.94 -19.91 -10.99
CA LYS A 423 7.35 -21.10 -11.59
C LYS A 423 5.97 -21.40 -11.00
N GLN A 424 5.85 -21.38 -9.68
CA GLN A 424 4.57 -21.58 -8.99
C GLN A 424 3.53 -20.55 -9.42
N ALA A 425 3.89 -19.27 -9.47
CA ALA A 425 3.00 -18.21 -9.94
C ALA A 425 2.55 -18.40 -11.40
N ALA A 426 3.44 -18.87 -12.27
CA ALA A 426 3.09 -19.16 -13.67
C ALA A 426 2.11 -20.33 -13.78
N GLU A 427 2.36 -21.43 -13.05
CA GLU A 427 1.50 -22.61 -13.00
C GLU A 427 0.10 -22.27 -12.45
N GLU A 428 0.01 -21.48 -11.37
CA GLU A 428 -1.28 -21.05 -10.80
C GLU A 428 -2.13 -20.25 -11.80
N VAL A 429 -1.49 -19.38 -12.59
CA VAL A 429 -2.19 -18.59 -13.60
C VAL A 429 -2.65 -19.47 -14.76
N GLU A 430 -1.84 -20.42 -15.21
CA GLU A 430 -2.24 -21.40 -16.23
C GLU A 430 -3.46 -22.21 -15.76
N GLU A 431 -3.44 -22.73 -14.54
CA GLU A 431 -4.60 -23.43 -13.97
C GLU A 431 -5.85 -22.54 -13.90
N GLN A 432 -5.71 -21.26 -13.56
CA GLN A 432 -6.85 -20.33 -13.53
C GLN A 432 -7.43 -20.12 -14.92
N TYR A 433 -6.59 -20.01 -15.95
CA TYR A 433 -7.03 -19.91 -17.34
C TYR A 433 -7.73 -21.19 -17.79
N GLU A 434 -7.18 -22.37 -17.50
CA GLU A 434 -7.81 -23.65 -17.82
C GLU A 434 -9.18 -23.77 -17.15
N LYS A 435 -9.29 -23.48 -15.85
CA LYS A 435 -10.57 -23.47 -15.12
C LYS A 435 -11.56 -22.45 -15.69
N GLN A 436 -11.07 -21.32 -16.20
CA GLN A 436 -11.92 -20.31 -16.84
C GLN A 436 -12.41 -20.80 -18.21
N GLU A 437 -11.55 -21.43 -19.01
CA GLU A 437 -11.92 -22.04 -20.30
C GLU A 437 -12.90 -23.21 -20.11
N GLU A 438 -12.70 -24.06 -19.11
CA GLU A 438 -13.65 -25.13 -18.75
C GLU A 438 -15.03 -24.57 -18.36
N LYS A 439 -15.07 -23.48 -17.59
CA LYS A 439 -16.34 -22.81 -17.24
C LYS A 439 -17.03 -22.18 -18.46
N LEU A 440 -16.25 -21.62 -19.40
CA LEU A 440 -16.76 -21.11 -20.67
C LEU A 440 -17.23 -22.23 -21.61
N ALA A 441 -16.56 -23.38 -21.60
CA ALA A 441 -16.92 -24.58 -22.36
C ALA A 441 -18.13 -25.31 -21.77
N GLY A 442 -18.34 -25.26 -20.45
CA GLY A 442 -19.45 -25.87 -19.73
C GLY A 442 -20.82 -25.18 -19.89
N GLY A 443 -20.88 -24.07 -20.64
CA GLY A 443 -22.10 -23.26 -20.85
C GLY A 443 -22.99 -23.68 -22.02
N GLY A 444 -22.69 -24.77 -22.72
CA GLY A 444 -23.47 -25.24 -23.87
C GLY A 444 -23.56 -26.76 -23.90
N ALA A 445 -24.72 -27.29 -23.52
CA ALA A 445 -25.02 -28.71 -23.62
C ALA A 445 -24.94 -29.20 -25.08
N MET A 446 -23.95 -30.04 -25.37
CA MET A 446 -24.18 -31.24 -26.16
C MET A 446 -23.20 -32.32 -25.68
N GLU A 447 -23.76 -33.32 -24.99
CA GLU A 447 -23.06 -34.53 -24.57
C GLU A 447 -22.40 -35.20 -25.76
N SER A 448 -21.09 -35.41 -25.70
CA SER A 448 -20.45 -36.50 -26.42
C SER A 448 -19.62 -37.30 -25.44
N HIS A 449 -20.11 -38.50 -25.16
CA HIS A 449 -19.55 -39.49 -24.26
C HIS A 449 -18.04 -39.64 -24.32
N ALA A 450 -17.46 -39.75 -23.14
CA ALA A 450 -16.11 -40.22 -22.88
C ALA A 450 -15.75 -41.46 -23.71
N ALA A 451 -14.65 -41.35 -24.46
CA ALA A 451 -13.90 -42.50 -24.95
C ALA A 451 -12.41 -42.26 -24.69
N LYS A 452 -11.88 -42.94 -23.66
CA LYS A 452 -10.45 -43.25 -23.56
C LYS A 452 -10.01 -43.94 -24.86
N LYS A 453 -9.09 -43.34 -25.62
CA LYS A 453 -8.23 -44.00 -26.61
C LYS A 453 -6.84 -43.38 -26.46
N SER A 454 -5.91 -44.06 -25.78
CA SER A 454 -4.91 -44.92 -26.41
C SER A 454 -4.22 -44.22 -27.57
N SER A 455 -3.09 -43.58 -27.27
CA SER A 455 -2.19 -42.93 -28.21
C SER A 455 -1.57 -43.95 -29.16
N TYR A 456 -2.11 -44.06 -30.37
CA TYR A 456 -1.38 -44.58 -31.53
C TYR A 456 -0.76 -43.38 -32.25
N GLN A 457 0.57 -43.31 -32.25
CA GLN A 457 1.34 -42.20 -32.80
C GLN A 457 2.07 -42.71 -34.05
N GLY A 458 1.32 -42.92 -35.12
CA GLY A 458 1.85 -43.20 -36.47
C GLY A 458 2.50 -41.97 -37.09
N TYR A 459 3.21 -42.14 -38.20
CA TYR A 459 3.90 -41.04 -38.86
C TYR A 459 2.90 -40.00 -39.40
N SER A 460 3.00 -38.76 -38.91
CA SER A 460 2.41 -37.57 -39.55
C SER A 460 0.88 -37.62 -39.78
N GLY A 461 0.10 -38.22 -38.88
CA GLY A 461 -1.36 -38.10 -38.90
C GLY A 461 -2.06 -38.73 -40.11
N MET A 462 -1.41 -39.67 -40.82
CA MET A 462 -2.05 -40.45 -41.88
C MET A 462 -2.94 -41.55 -41.31
N SER A 463 -3.94 -42.00 -42.09
CA SER A 463 -4.69 -43.21 -41.76
C SER A 463 -3.81 -44.46 -41.96
N PRO A 464 -4.07 -45.57 -41.24
CA PRO A 464 -3.25 -46.79 -41.31
C PRO A 464 -3.11 -47.36 -42.73
N GLU A 465 -4.15 -47.19 -43.56
CA GLU A 465 -4.20 -47.65 -44.95
C GLU A 465 -3.28 -46.84 -45.88
N LEU A 466 -3.10 -45.54 -45.60
CA LEU A 466 -2.18 -44.67 -46.34
C LEU A 466 -0.73 -44.92 -45.93
N GLU A 467 -0.48 -45.29 -44.67
CA GLU A 467 0.84 -45.62 -44.14
C GLU A 467 1.38 -46.94 -44.72
N GLU A 468 0.51 -47.95 -44.91
CA GLU A 468 0.88 -49.19 -45.62
C GLU A 468 1.22 -48.97 -47.10
N ILE A 469 0.48 -48.09 -47.79
CA ILE A 469 0.77 -47.72 -49.19
C ILE A 469 2.12 -46.99 -49.25
N PHE A 470 2.37 -46.07 -48.31
CA PHE A 470 3.61 -45.30 -48.24
C PHE A 470 4.85 -46.18 -47.97
N ILE A 471 4.77 -47.11 -47.01
CA ILE A 471 5.87 -48.05 -46.69
C ILE A 471 6.16 -48.97 -47.88
N ARG A 472 5.13 -49.40 -48.60
CA ARG A 472 5.26 -50.24 -49.80
C ARG A 472 5.90 -49.51 -50.98
N GLU A 473 5.68 -48.21 -51.10
CA GLU A 473 6.11 -47.41 -52.26
C GLU A 473 7.46 -46.69 -52.04
N PHE A 474 7.77 -46.30 -50.79
CA PHE A 474 8.96 -45.49 -50.47
C PHE A 474 9.90 -46.10 -49.41
N GLY A 475 9.54 -47.25 -48.82
CA GLY A 475 10.35 -47.97 -47.83
C GLY A 475 10.27 -47.39 -46.40
N GLU A 476 10.75 -48.16 -45.41
CA GLU A 476 10.72 -47.76 -44.00
C GLU A 476 11.69 -46.60 -43.70
N ILE A 477 11.18 -45.55 -43.04
CA ILE A 477 11.98 -44.43 -42.55
C ILE A 477 12.80 -44.89 -41.34
N LYS A 478 14.12 -45.05 -41.50
CA LYS A 478 15.03 -45.27 -40.37
C LYS A 478 15.24 -43.96 -39.61
N ARG A 479 14.84 -43.90 -38.34
CA ARG A 479 15.23 -42.82 -37.42
C ARG A 479 16.66 -43.05 -36.92
N PRO A 480 17.50 -42.01 -36.77
CA PRO A 480 18.77 -42.15 -36.08
C PRO A 480 18.53 -42.47 -34.60
N SER A 481 19.23 -43.48 -34.07
CA SER A 481 19.23 -43.81 -32.65
C SER A 481 19.91 -42.70 -31.84
N PHE A 482 19.23 -42.18 -30.83
CA PHE A 482 19.87 -41.38 -29.80
C PHE A 482 20.60 -42.32 -28.83
N ASP A 483 21.92 -42.21 -28.81
CA ASP A 483 22.80 -42.87 -27.85
C ASP A 483 22.97 -41.97 -26.62
N ASP A 484 23.13 -42.60 -25.47
CA ASP A 484 23.17 -41.99 -24.15
C ASP A 484 24.54 -41.37 -23.88
N GLY A 485 24.56 -40.09 -23.51
CA GLY A 485 25.75 -39.37 -23.04
C GLY A 485 26.55 -38.61 -24.11
N THR A 486 26.44 -37.28 -24.12
CA THR A 486 27.55 -36.29 -24.09
C THR A 486 27.04 -34.87 -24.42
N THR A 487 27.17 -33.98 -23.45
CA THR A 487 27.44 -32.53 -23.59
C THR A 487 26.63 -31.75 -24.66
N GLU A 488 25.44 -31.26 -24.30
CA GLU A 488 24.78 -30.20 -25.08
C GLU A 488 25.57 -28.89 -24.97
N ARG A 489 25.92 -28.33 -26.14
CA ARG A 489 26.73 -27.12 -26.29
C ARG A 489 25.83 -25.88 -26.33
N ASP A 490 26.28 -24.81 -25.69
CA ASP A 490 25.64 -23.51 -25.44
C ASP A 490 25.13 -22.68 -26.65
N TYR A 491 25.09 -23.20 -27.88
CA TYR A 491 24.69 -22.42 -29.06
C TYR A 491 23.19 -22.48 -29.41
N ASP A 492 22.43 -23.48 -28.93
CA ASP A 492 21.02 -23.66 -29.34
C ASP A 492 19.99 -23.04 -28.39
N ARG A 493 20.40 -22.53 -27.22
CA ARG A 493 19.44 -21.96 -26.25
C ARG A 493 18.80 -20.67 -26.76
N ALA A 494 19.56 -19.82 -27.44
CA ALA A 494 19.05 -18.56 -27.97
C ALA A 494 18.11 -18.76 -29.17
N GLU A 495 18.41 -19.76 -30.00
CA GLU A 495 17.60 -20.11 -31.18
C GLU A 495 16.32 -20.85 -30.77
N ASN A 496 16.39 -21.74 -29.78
CA ASN A 496 15.22 -22.39 -29.20
C ASN A 496 14.30 -21.40 -28.45
N ILE A 497 14.85 -20.40 -27.76
CA ILE A 497 14.05 -19.33 -27.13
C ILE A 497 13.42 -18.43 -28.21
N ARG A 498 14.13 -18.16 -29.31
CA ARG A 498 13.61 -17.35 -30.41
C ARG A 498 12.50 -18.09 -31.17
N ASN A 499 12.67 -19.37 -31.42
CA ASN A 499 11.66 -20.21 -32.07
C ASN A 499 10.46 -20.41 -31.15
N ALA A 500 10.66 -20.65 -29.85
CA ALA A 500 9.57 -20.68 -28.88
C ALA A 500 8.82 -19.33 -28.76
N LYS A 501 9.54 -18.21 -28.92
CA LYS A 501 8.94 -16.86 -28.96
C LYS A 501 8.13 -16.63 -30.24
N GLU A 502 8.63 -17.06 -31.40
CA GLU A 502 7.89 -16.98 -32.68
C GLU A 502 6.68 -17.93 -32.72
N ASP A 503 6.79 -19.11 -32.11
CA ASP A 503 5.70 -20.08 -31.96
C ASP A 503 4.65 -19.62 -30.93
N TYR A 504 5.07 -18.99 -29.83
CA TYR A 504 4.17 -18.36 -28.87
C TYR A 504 3.43 -17.17 -29.50
N ILE A 505 4.13 -16.30 -30.23
CA ILE A 505 3.52 -15.13 -30.90
C ILE A 505 2.57 -15.57 -32.03
N SER A 506 2.92 -16.60 -32.81
CA SER A 506 2.07 -17.09 -33.90
C SER A 506 0.83 -17.84 -33.40
N SER A 507 0.94 -18.61 -32.32
CA SER A 507 -0.18 -19.28 -31.66
C SER A 507 -1.10 -18.32 -30.89
N HIS A 508 -0.56 -17.20 -30.38
CA HIS A 508 -1.33 -16.24 -29.57
C HIS A 508 -1.76 -14.96 -30.33
N ALA A 509 -1.30 -14.74 -31.57
CA ALA A 509 -1.78 -13.64 -32.41
C ALA A 509 -3.30 -13.73 -32.66
N GLY A 510 -3.82 -14.94 -32.90
CA GLY A 510 -5.26 -15.19 -33.07
C GLY A 510 -6.07 -15.10 -31.77
N LEU A 511 -5.45 -15.41 -30.62
CA LEU A 511 -6.07 -15.25 -29.29
C LEU A 511 -6.10 -13.79 -28.84
N ALA A 512 -5.11 -12.98 -29.19
CA ALA A 512 -5.12 -11.54 -28.97
C ALA A 512 -6.18 -10.83 -29.82
N GLU A 513 -6.43 -11.31 -31.04
CA GLU A 513 -7.50 -10.83 -31.92
C GLU A 513 -8.90 -11.27 -31.44
N LYS A 514 -9.04 -12.52 -30.97
CA LYS A 514 -10.26 -13.01 -30.29
C LYS A 514 -10.52 -12.30 -28.96
N ARG A 515 -9.51 -12.05 -28.13
CA ARG A 515 -9.62 -11.24 -26.89
C ARG A 515 -9.92 -9.79 -27.21
N ARG A 516 -9.40 -9.22 -28.32
CA ARG A 516 -9.78 -7.88 -28.82
C ARG A 516 -11.27 -7.79 -29.15
N ASN A 517 -11.85 -8.87 -29.70
CA ASN A 517 -13.27 -8.94 -30.01
C ASN A 517 -14.14 -9.31 -28.80
N GLN A 518 -13.62 -10.05 -27.81
CA GLN A 518 -14.36 -10.43 -26.59
C GLN A 518 -14.33 -9.36 -25.49
N ASN A 519 -13.30 -8.49 -25.44
CA ASN A 519 -13.15 -7.43 -24.43
C ASN A 519 -13.55 -6.01 -24.88
N LYS A 520 -14.29 -5.86 -25.99
CA LYS A 520 -15.13 -4.66 -26.13
C LYS A 520 -16.25 -4.78 -25.10
N LYS A 521 -16.01 -4.29 -23.87
CA LYS A 521 -17.12 -3.86 -23.01
C LYS A 521 -17.94 -2.92 -23.88
N HIS A 522 -19.13 -3.35 -24.30
CA HIS A 522 -20.09 -2.46 -24.95
C HIS A 522 -20.31 -1.28 -24.00
N ARG A 523 -19.68 -0.15 -24.30
CA ARG A 523 -19.93 1.11 -23.59
C ARG A 523 -21.26 1.59 -24.13
N TYR A 524 -22.31 1.43 -23.34
CA TYR A 524 -23.61 1.98 -23.66
C TYR A 524 -23.69 3.42 -23.16
N LEU A 525 -23.98 4.34 -24.06
CA LEU A 525 -24.33 5.72 -23.71
C LEU A 525 -25.85 5.86 -23.81
N ILE A 526 -26.52 6.13 -22.70
CA ILE A 526 -27.96 6.40 -22.70
C ILE A 526 -28.15 7.91 -22.75
N VAL A 527 -28.82 8.39 -23.79
CA VAL A 527 -29.05 9.81 -24.02
C VAL A 527 -30.55 10.10 -23.91
N ASP A 528 -30.91 11.02 -23.02
CA ASP A 528 -32.26 11.58 -22.95
C ASP A 528 -32.45 12.59 -24.09
N GLY A 529 -33.20 12.19 -25.11
CA GLY A 529 -33.31 12.95 -26.35
C GLY A 529 -33.94 14.33 -26.17
N TYR A 530 -34.89 14.51 -25.25
CA TYR A 530 -35.55 15.82 -25.07
C TYR A 530 -34.67 16.82 -24.34
N ASN A 531 -33.91 16.36 -23.35
CA ASN A 531 -32.96 17.22 -22.64
C ASN A 531 -31.87 17.75 -23.59
N VAL A 532 -31.41 16.93 -24.55
CA VAL A 532 -30.43 17.37 -25.56
C VAL A 532 -31.05 18.34 -26.57
N ILE A 533 -32.28 18.08 -27.04
CA ILE A 533 -32.99 19.00 -27.93
C ILE A 533 -33.19 20.38 -27.27
N HIS A 534 -33.56 20.42 -25.98
CA HIS A 534 -33.77 21.66 -25.25
C HIS A 534 -32.47 22.44 -24.96
N ALA A 535 -31.33 21.75 -24.91
CA ALA A 535 -30.03 22.38 -24.68
C ALA A 535 -29.46 23.04 -25.95
N SER A 536 -29.85 22.58 -27.14
CA SER A 536 -29.37 23.11 -28.43
C SER A 536 -30.39 24.05 -29.06
N LYS A 537 -29.98 25.31 -29.31
CA LYS A 537 -30.85 26.31 -29.96
C LYS A 537 -31.32 25.86 -31.34
N GLU A 538 -30.46 25.20 -32.12
CA GLU A 538 -30.79 24.75 -33.47
C GLU A 538 -31.80 23.58 -33.48
N LEU A 539 -31.64 22.63 -32.57
CA LEU A 539 -32.56 21.51 -32.44
C LEU A 539 -33.89 21.94 -31.83
N MET A 540 -33.88 22.92 -30.92
CA MET A 540 -35.10 23.47 -30.32
C MET A 540 -35.94 24.24 -31.35
N ASP A 541 -35.31 25.03 -32.22
CA ASP A 541 -35.99 25.73 -33.31
C ASP A 541 -36.61 24.75 -34.32
N LEU A 542 -35.91 23.65 -34.62
CA LEU A 542 -36.46 22.55 -35.42
C LEU A 542 -37.59 21.81 -34.70
N PHE A 543 -37.50 21.64 -33.39
CA PHE A 543 -38.52 20.96 -32.59
C PHE A 543 -39.84 21.74 -32.57
N HIS A 544 -39.78 23.07 -32.50
CA HIS A 544 -40.95 23.94 -32.58
C HIS A 544 -41.65 23.91 -33.95
N SER A 545 -40.91 23.63 -35.03
CA SER A 545 -41.46 23.58 -36.38
C SER A 545 -41.93 22.18 -36.78
N ASN A 546 -41.14 21.14 -36.47
CA ASN A 546 -41.48 19.75 -36.71
C ASN A 546 -40.76 18.82 -35.71
N MET A 547 -41.54 18.27 -34.78
CA MET A 547 -41.06 17.39 -33.71
C MET A 547 -40.29 16.17 -34.24
N ASP A 548 -40.79 15.53 -35.29
CA ASP A 548 -40.18 14.31 -35.83
C ASP A 548 -38.89 14.63 -36.59
N ALA A 549 -38.85 15.76 -37.30
CA ALA A 549 -37.62 16.21 -37.96
C ALA A 549 -36.49 16.51 -36.96
N ALA A 550 -36.81 17.09 -35.80
CA ALA A 550 -35.84 17.34 -34.73
C ALA A 550 -35.32 16.03 -34.10
N ARG A 551 -36.19 15.03 -33.91
CA ARG A 551 -35.78 13.71 -33.42
C ARG A 551 -34.86 13.00 -34.40
N THR A 552 -35.22 12.97 -35.69
CA THR A 552 -34.38 12.36 -36.74
C THR A 552 -33.02 13.04 -36.80
N ARG A 553 -32.98 14.38 -36.78
CA ARG A 553 -31.72 15.12 -36.79
C ARG A 553 -30.85 14.86 -35.56
N LEU A 554 -31.45 14.75 -34.38
CA LEU A 554 -30.72 14.36 -33.17
C LEU A 554 -30.15 12.93 -33.28
N VAL A 555 -30.93 11.99 -33.83
CA VAL A 555 -30.46 10.62 -34.06
C VAL A 555 -29.26 10.61 -35.02
N ASP A 556 -29.32 11.37 -36.12
CA ASP A 556 -28.22 11.48 -37.07
C ASP A 556 -26.96 12.09 -36.42
N GLU A 557 -27.11 13.11 -35.57
CA GLU A 557 -25.98 13.71 -34.83
C GLU A 557 -25.36 12.73 -33.83
N VAL A 558 -26.19 11.93 -33.15
CA VAL A 558 -25.74 10.91 -32.20
C VAL A 558 -25.09 9.72 -32.90
N GLU A 559 -25.58 9.32 -34.07
CA GLU A 559 -24.97 8.25 -34.88
C GLU A 559 -23.57 8.65 -35.36
N ASN A 560 -23.40 9.90 -35.79
CA ASN A 560 -22.09 10.46 -36.12
C ASN A 560 -21.16 10.49 -34.89
N TYR A 561 -21.69 10.80 -33.71
CA TYR A 561 -20.93 10.78 -32.46
C TYR A 561 -20.53 9.35 -32.04
N GLN A 562 -21.41 8.37 -32.21
CA GLN A 562 -21.11 6.95 -32.00
C GLN A 562 -19.97 6.47 -32.91
N GLY A 563 -19.93 6.91 -34.16
CA GLY A 563 -18.83 6.65 -35.09
C GLY A 563 -17.47 7.21 -34.62
N PHE A 564 -17.48 8.28 -33.82
CA PHE A 564 -16.29 8.94 -33.28
C PHE A 564 -15.83 8.37 -31.92
N ASP A 565 -16.72 8.17 -30.95
CA ASP A 565 -16.38 7.69 -29.58
C ASP A 565 -16.33 6.15 -29.48
N GLY A 566 -16.91 5.43 -30.45
CA GLY A 566 -16.91 3.96 -30.48
C GLY A 566 -17.77 3.30 -29.40
N ALA A 567 -18.73 4.05 -28.82
CA ALA A 567 -19.69 3.60 -27.81
C ALA A 567 -21.09 3.43 -28.43
N ASP A 568 -21.78 2.33 -28.10
CA ASP A 568 -23.15 2.08 -28.60
C ASP A 568 -24.14 3.01 -27.90
N THR A 569 -24.77 3.91 -28.65
CA THR A 569 -25.61 4.96 -28.06
C THR A 569 -27.10 4.61 -28.20
N ILE A 570 -27.84 4.69 -27.09
CA ILE A 570 -29.29 4.48 -27.04
C ILE A 570 -29.93 5.83 -26.72
N VAL A 571 -30.64 6.41 -27.70
CA VAL A 571 -31.41 7.64 -27.50
C VAL A 571 -32.82 7.26 -27.06
N VAL A 572 -33.22 7.74 -25.88
CA VAL A 572 -34.55 7.50 -25.32
C VAL A 572 -35.37 8.78 -25.45
N PHE A 573 -36.50 8.68 -26.16
CA PHE A 573 -37.52 9.72 -26.24
C PHE A 573 -38.71 9.28 -25.40
N ASP A 574 -38.64 9.43 -24.08
CA ASP A 574 -39.76 9.03 -23.23
C ASP A 574 -40.99 9.90 -23.53
N ALA A 575 -42.15 9.27 -23.65
CA ALA A 575 -43.35 9.98 -24.08
C ALA A 575 -43.75 10.98 -22.99
N TYR A 576 -43.83 12.25 -23.37
CA TYR A 576 -44.34 13.33 -22.54
C TYR A 576 -45.60 12.87 -21.82
N ASN A 577 -45.55 12.87 -20.49
CA ASN A 577 -46.66 12.54 -19.62
C ASN A 577 -47.87 13.40 -20.05
N ARG A 578 -48.88 12.78 -20.67
CA ARG A 578 -50.13 13.45 -21.05
C ARG A 578 -50.80 13.93 -19.77
N LYS A 579 -50.60 15.20 -19.41
CA LYS A 579 -51.58 15.92 -18.60
C LYS A 579 -52.85 16.04 -19.43
N GLY A 580 -53.81 15.16 -19.19
CA GLY A 580 -55.18 15.24 -19.70
C GLY A 580 -55.53 14.21 -20.75
N ASN A 581 -56.06 13.07 -20.31
CA ASN A 581 -57.34 12.55 -20.83
C ASN A 581 -57.88 11.47 -19.88
N SER A 582 -59.03 11.80 -19.29
CA SER A 582 -60.03 10.98 -18.55
C SER A 582 -59.54 10.13 -17.37
#